data_AF-A0A960NRG8-F1
#
_entry.id   AF-A0A960NRG8-F1
#
_cell.length_a   1.000
_cell.length_b   1.000
_cell.length_c   1.000
_cell.angle_alpha   90.00
_cell.angle_beta   90.00
_cell.angle_gamma   90.00
#
_symmetry.space_group_name_H-M   'P 1'
#
loop_
_entity.id
_entity.type
_entity.pdbx_description
1 polymer ?
#
loop_
_entity_poly.entity_id
_entity_poly.type
_entity_poly.pdbx_seq_one_letter_code
_entity_poly.pdbx_strand_id
1 'polypeptide(L)'
;MSTPADVIAHQTVYYDPEFYSAWPALVRCANGDLLLAFCRTEQHLYPSGDIVTVRSTDNGHTWSEPVVAYRTLIDDRECGLTVLPDGRIVMHVWSTHWKNLNYTSLAPGSYPQATLDRWMAQIAQPEYVAAAHLHGGWAIT
;
A
#
# COMPACT_ATOMS: atom_id res chain seq x y z
N MET A 1 -9.01 30.19 17.45
CA MET A 1 -7.93 30.03 16.45
C MET A 1 -7.02 28.92 16.96
N SER A 2 -6.86 27.83 16.22
CA SER A 2 -5.94 26.75 16.60
C SER A 2 -4.50 27.21 16.38
N THR A 3 -3.61 26.92 17.32
CA THR A 3 -2.17 27.09 17.15
C THR A 3 -1.71 26.25 15.94
N PRO A 4 -0.89 26.79 15.02
CA PRO A 4 -0.28 25.97 13.97
C PRO A 4 0.58 24.87 14.60
N ALA A 5 0.65 23.71 13.95
CA ALA A 5 1.52 22.64 14.38
C ALA A 5 2.98 23.01 14.12
N ASP A 6 3.85 22.79 15.11
CA ASP A 6 5.29 22.93 14.95
C ASP A 6 5.89 21.64 14.38
N VAL A 7 6.75 21.76 13.37
CA VAL A 7 7.54 20.64 12.85
C VAL A 7 8.73 20.43 13.78
N ILE A 8 8.70 19.34 14.55
CA ILE A 8 9.77 19.02 15.52
C ILE A 8 10.87 18.14 14.92
N ALA A 9 10.57 17.36 13.88
CA ALA A 9 11.52 16.45 13.22
C ALA A 9 11.05 16.00 11.84
N HIS A 10 12.00 15.58 11.01
CA HIS A 10 11.77 14.75 9.82
C HIS A 10 12.51 13.43 9.99
N GLN A 11 11.86 12.32 9.64
CA GLN A 11 12.44 10.99 9.76
C GLN A 11 11.99 10.12 8.57
N THR A 12 12.91 9.29 8.08
CA THR A 12 12.58 8.16 7.20
C THR A 12 12.09 6.99 8.05
N VAL A 13 10.83 6.62 7.91
CA VAL A 13 10.24 5.47 8.62
C VAL A 13 10.59 4.14 7.94
N TYR A 14 10.55 4.12 6.61
CA TYR A 14 10.89 2.95 5.79
C TYR A 14 11.52 3.42 4.48
N TYR A 15 12.55 2.70 4.04
CA TYR A 15 13.15 2.87 2.73
C TYR A 15 13.70 1.52 2.26
N ASP A 16 13.31 1.14 1.05
CA ASP A 16 13.84 -0.01 0.35
C ASP A 16 13.91 0.35 -1.14
N PRO A 17 15.09 0.35 -1.76
CA PRO A 17 15.24 0.75 -3.16
C PRO A 17 14.55 -0.21 -4.15
N GLU A 18 14.18 -1.43 -3.72
CA GLU A 18 13.47 -2.39 -4.56
C GLU A 18 11.97 -2.06 -4.70
N PHE A 19 11.43 -1.22 -3.81
CA PHE A 19 9.99 -0.97 -3.74
C PHE A 19 9.61 0.50 -3.80
N TYR A 20 8.61 0.79 -4.63
CA TYR A 20 7.77 1.96 -4.48
C TYR A 20 6.83 1.77 -3.28
N SER A 21 6.99 2.60 -2.25
CA SER A 21 6.20 2.52 -1.01
C SER A 21 5.35 3.77 -0.83
N ALA A 22 4.03 3.61 -0.74
CA ALA A 22 3.10 4.74 -0.79
C ALA A 22 1.77 4.51 -0.06
N TRP A 23 0.97 5.57 0.00
CA TRP A 23 -0.37 5.64 0.60
C TRP A 23 -0.40 5.21 2.08
N PRO A 24 0.37 5.88 2.95
CA PRO A 24 0.46 5.50 4.35
C PRO A 24 -0.80 5.83 5.16
N ALA A 25 -1.13 4.97 6.12
CA ALA A 25 -2.12 5.20 7.16
C ALA A 25 -1.50 4.90 8.54
N LEU A 26 -1.58 5.86 9.47
CA LEU A 26 -0.99 5.77 10.80
C LEU A 26 -2.08 5.86 11.88
N VAL A 27 -2.00 4.97 12.86
CA VAL A 27 -2.82 5.05 14.08
C VAL A 27 -1.97 4.86 15.33
N ARG A 28 -2.48 5.37 16.45
CA ARG A 28 -1.98 5.00 17.78
C ARG A 28 -2.87 3.92 18.36
N CYS A 29 -2.29 2.74 18.59
CA CYS A 29 -2.94 1.59 19.20
C CYS A 29 -3.36 1.88 20.64
N ALA A 30 -4.32 1.10 21.17
CA ALA A 30 -4.81 1.27 22.54
C ALA A 30 -3.72 1.10 23.61
N ASN A 31 -2.66 0.35 23.31
CA ASN A 31 -1.51 0.16 24.19
C ASN A 31 -0.46 1.28 24.09
N GLY A 32 -0.69 2.30 23.26
CA GLY A 32 0.20 3.44 23.06
C GLY A 32 1.13 3.33 21.85
N ASP A 33 1.28 2.16 21.25
CA ASP A 33 2.17 1.97 20.09
C ASP A 33 1.66 2.69 18.84
N LEU A 34 2.56 2.99 17.92
CA LEU A 34 2.22 3.47 16.59
C LEU A 34 2.22 2.30 15.61
N LEU A 35 1.15 2.17 14.84
CA LEU A 35 1.05 1.22 13.73
C LEU A 35 0.86 2.00 12.43
N LEU A 36 1.80 1.82 11.51
CA LEU A 36 1.77 2.38 10.17
C LEU A 36 1.53 1.26 9.16
N ALA A 37 0.50 1.41 8.33
CA ALA A 37 0.27 0.58 7.15
C ALA A 37 0.57 1.38 5.88
N PHE A 38 1.08 0.73 4.83
CA PHE A 38 1.31 1.32 3.52
C PHE A 38 1.40 0.22 2.45
N CYS A 39 1.25 0.59 1.18
CA CYS A 39 1.49 -0.34 0.08
C CYS A 39 2.97 -0.40 -0.27
N ARG A 40 3.43 -1.60 -0.56
CA ARG A 40 4.72 -1.90 -1.15
C ARG A 40 4.53 -2.55 -2.51
N THR A 41 4.97 -1.87 -3.57
CA THR A 41 4.85 -2.32 -4.96
C THR A 41 6.13 -2.01 -5.73
N GLU A 42 6.31 -2.52 -6.95
CA GLU A 42 7.51 -2.26 -7.74
C GLU A 42 7.53 -0.80 -8.26
N GLN A 43 6.38 -0.32 -8.75
CA GLN A 43 6.22 0.97 -9.38
C GLN A 43 4.80 1.48 -9.20
N HIS A 44 4.60 2.76 -9.44
CA HIS A 44 3.29 3.37 -9.29
C HIS A 44 2.18 2.65 -10.09
N LEU A 45 2.39 2.05 -11.27
CA LEU A 45 1.32 1.33 -12.00
C LEU A 45 1.55 -0.19 -12.11
N TYR A 46 2.41 -0.76 -11.26
CA TYR A 46 2.68 -2.20 -11.28
C TYR A 46 1.42 -3.00 -10.89
N PRO A 47 1.09 -4.11 -11.58
CA PRO A 47 -0.18 -4.83 -11.38
C PRO A 47 -0.34 -5.59 -10.07
N SER A 48 0.66 -5.58 -9.19
CA SER A 48 0.61 -6.23 -7.87
C SER A 48 1.19 -5.32 -6.78
N GLY A 49 0.66 -5.43 -5.58
CA GLY A 49 1.04 -4.59 -4.45
C GLY A 49 0.63 -5.28 -3.16
N ASP A 50 1.45 -5.16 -2.13
CA ASP A 50 1.17 -5.71 -0.81
C ASP A 50 0.88 -4.57 0.16
N ILE A 51 -0.11 -4.75 1.05
CA ILE A 51 -0.21 -3.88 2.22
C ILE A 51 0.68 -4.46 3.32
N VAL A 52 1.65 -3.66 3.76
CA VAL A 52 2.58 -3.99 4.83
C VAL A 52 2.36 -3.07 6.01
N THR A 53 2.70 -3.55 7.21
CA THR A 53 2.71 -2.77 8.44
C THR A 53 4.08 -2.72 9.07
N VAL A 54 4.43 -1.56 9.64
CA VAL A 54 5.56 -1.38 10.56
C VAL A 54 5.04 -0.79 11.87
N ARG A 55 5.71 -1.12 12.99
CA ARG A 55 5.28 -0.73 14.32
C ARG A 55 6.40 0.01 15.05
N SER A 56 6.03 1.03 15.81
CA SER A 56 6.91 1.66 16.79
C SER A 56 6.32 1.51 18.18
N THR A 57 7.16 1.09 19.13
CA THR A 57 6.81 0.98 20.56
C THR A 57 7.41 2.11 21.39
N ASP A 58 8.05 3.09 20.75
CA ASP A 58 8.83 4.14 21.40
C ASP A 58 8.46 5.55 20.89
N ASN A 59 7.20 5.75 20.47
CA ASN A 59 6.68 7.01 19.92
C ASN A 59 7.31 7.46 18.60
N GLY A 60 7.70 6.50 17.75
CA GLY A 60 8.19 6.76 16.41
C GLY A 60 9.69 7.04 16.35
N HIS A 61 10.46 6.78 17.42
CA HIS A 61 11.91 6.91 17.35
C HIS A 61 12.52 5.75 16.55
N THR A 62 12.02 4.54 16.74
CA THR A 62 12.40 3.34 15.97
C THR A 62 11.18 2.59 15.45
N TRP A 63 11.37 1.84 14.37
CA TRP A 63 10.33 1.10 13.67
C TRP A 63 10.77 -0.34 13.42
N SER A 64 9.83 -1.27 13.50
CA SER A 64 10.06 -2.68 13.18
C SER A 64 10.30 -2.90 11.69
N GLU A 65 10.83 -4.08 11.35
CA GLU A 65 10.77 -4.59 9.97
C GLU A 65 9.31 -4.68 9.46
N PRO A 66 9.08 -4.55 8.14
CA PRO A 66 7.75 -4.62 7.57
C PRO A 66 7.18 -6.04 7.63
N VAL A 67 5.91 -6.15 8.01
CA VAL A 67 5.14 -7.40 7.99
C VAL A 67 4.01 -7.27 6.98
N VAL A 68 3.83 -8.27 6.13
CA VAL A 68 2.71 -8.30 5.17
C VAL A 68 1.42 -8.49 5.94
N ALA A 69 0.55 -7.48 5.89
CA ALA A 69 -0.75 -7.48 6.55
C ALA A 69 -1.86 -7.96 5.60
N TYR A 70 -1.75 -7.65 4.31
CA TYR A 70 -2.70 -8.09 3.30
C TYR A 70 -2.01 -8.27 1.95
N ARG A 71 -2.34 -9.36 1.27
CA ARG A 71 -1.83 -9.70 -0.06
C ARG A 71 -2.85 -10.55 -0.82
N THR A 72 -3.10 -10.16 -2.05
CA THR A 72 -3.85 -10.90 -3.05
C THR A 72 -3.01 -11.10 -4.31
N LEU A 73 -3.64 -11.53 -5.40
CA LEU A 73 -2.99 -11.66 -6.70
C LEU A 73 -2.87 -10.32 -7.45
N ILE A 74 -3.61 -9.29 -7.02
CA ILE A 74 -3.73 -8.01 -7.72
C ILE A 74 -3.08 -6.89 -6.91
N ASP A 75 -3.18 -5.65 -7.39
CA ASP A 75 -2.55 -4.49 -6.75
C ASP A 75 -3.34 -4.05 -5.50
N ASP A 76 -3.02 -4.61 -4.33
CA ASP A 76 -3.53 -4.12 -3.04
C ASP A 76 -2.79 -2.83 -2.68
N ARG A 77 -3.46 -1.71 -2.91
CA ARG A 77 -2.77 -0.46 -3.18
C ARG A 77 -3.02 0.62 -2.15
N GLU A 78 -4.26 0.80 -1.74
CA GLU A 78 -4.58 1.83 -0.75
C GLU A 78 -5.13 1.15 0.48
N CYS A 79 -4.74 1.65 1.65
CA CYS A 79 -5.26 1.16 2.90
C CYS A 79 -5.52 2.32 3.87
N GLY A 80 -6.42 2.07 4.81
CA GLY A 80 -6.64 2.96 5.94
C GLY A 80 -6.85 2.16 7.22
N LEU A 81 -6.44 2.75 8.33
CA LEU A 81 -6.54 2.17 9.66
C LEU A 81 -7.53 2.96 10.51
N THR A 82 -8.38 2.28 11.24
CA THR A 82 -9.31 2.90 12.20
C THR A 82 -9.28 2.14 13.51
N VAL A 83 -8.99 2.86 14.60
CA VAL A 83 -9.07 2.30 15.96
C VAL A 83 -10.52 2.37 16.42
N LEU A 84 -11.08 1.22 16.79
CA LEU A 84 -12.43 1.10 17.33
C LEU A 84 -12.44 1.47 18.82
N PRO A 85 -13.62 1.80 19.40
CA PRO A 85 -13.73 2.16 20.82
C PRO A 85 -13.23 1.09 21.81
N ASP A 86 -13.25 -0.18 21.41
CA ASP A 86 -12.75 -1.31 22.21
C ASP A 86 -11.24 -1.59 22.02
N GLY A 87 -10.54 -0.75 21.25
CA GLY A 87 -9.11 -0.85 20.99
C GLY A 87 -8.72 -1.79 19.86
N ARG A 88 -9.67 -2.49 19.22
CA ARG A 88 -9.38 -3.21 17.97
C ARG A 88 -9.06 -2.23 16.84
N ILE A 89 -8.35 -2.71 15.83
CA ILE A 89 -8.04 -1.93 14.63
C ILE A 89 -8.74 -2.60 13.47
N VAL A 90 -9.45 -1.80 12.67
CA VAL A 90 -9.96 -2.20 11.37
C VAL A 90 -9.04 -1.65 10.31
N MET A 91 -8.57 -2.53 9.42
CA MET A 91 -7.92 -2.13 8.18
C MET A 91 -8.90 -2.29 7.03
N HIS A 92 -9.08 -1.21 6.26
CA HIS A 92 -9.73 -1.28 4.97
C HIS A 92 -8.67 -1.24 3.88
N VAL A 93 -8.86 -2.01 2.81
CA VAL A 93 -7.95 -2.08 1.67
C VAL A 93 -8.74 -1.85 0.38
N TRP A 94 -8.16 -1.14 -0.58
CA TRP A 94 -8.62 -1.06 -1.96
C TRP A 94 -7.65 -1.77 -2.89
N SER A 95 -8.17 -2.70 -3.68
CA SER A 95 -7.40 -3.47 -4.66
C SER A 95 -7.75 -3.10 -6.09
N THR A 96 -6.73 -2.90 -6.92
CA THR A 96 -6.86 -2.50 -8.33
C THR A 96 -6.55 -3.67 -9.26
N HIS A 97 -7.51 -4.04 -10.10
CA HIS A 97 -7.31 -5.01 -11.17
C HIS A 97 -6.95 -4.26 -12.45
N TRP A 98 -5.70 -4.38 -12.87
CA TRP A 98 -5.18 -3.68 -14.03
C TRP A 98 -5.55 -4.42 -15.32
N LYS A 99 -5.87 -3.66 -16.37
CA LYS A 99 -6.24 -4.17 -17.69
C LYS A 99 -5.27 -3.63 -18.74
N ASN A 100 -5.16 -4.31 -19.88
CA ASN A 100 -4.30 -3.86 -20.98
C ASN A 100 -4.57 -2.41 -21.37
N LEU A 101 -5.85 -2.00 -21.37
CA LEU A 101 -6.23 -0.63 -21.69
C LEU A 101 -5.56 0.40 -20.76
N ASN A 102 -5.37 0.08 -19.49
CA ASN A 102 -4.70 0.97 -18.53
C ASN A 102 -3.25 1.26 -18.93
N TYR A 103 -2.58 0.32 -19.60
CA TYR A 103 -1.19 0.47 -20.05
C TYR A 103 -1.11 1.05 -21.46
N THR A 104 -1.96 0.60 -22.38
CA THR A 104 -1.95 1.08 -23.77
C THR A 104 -2.49 2.51 -23.92
N SER A 105 -3.20 3.04 -22.92
CA SER A 105 -3.68 4.42 -22.91
C SER A 105 -2.69 5.42 -22.31
N LEU A 106 -1.52 4.97 -21.83
CA LEU A 106 -0.52 5.86 -21.25
C LEU A 106 0.11 6.75 -22.32
N ALA A 107 0.54 7.95 -21.90
CA ALA A 107 1.30 8.82 -22.79
C ALA A 107 2.62 8.14 -23.20
N PRO A 108 3.11 8.37 -24.43
CA PRO A 108 4.40 7.85 -24.85
C PRO A 108 5.51 8.22 -23.87
N GLY A 109 6.30 7.24 -23.44
CA GLY A 109 7.41 7.45 -22.51
C GLY A 109 7.02 7.48 -21.02
N SER A 110 5.76 7.20 -20.64
CA SER A 110 5.39 7.05 -19.22
C SER A 110 6.19 5.94 -18.52
N TYR A 111 6.50 4.86 -19.22
CA TYR A 111 7.37 3.78 -18.77
C TYR A 111 8.20 3.22 -19.95
N PRO A 112 9.36 2.58 -19.70
CA PRO A 112 10.06 1.81 -20.70
C PRO A 112 9.17 0.72 -21.29
N GLN A 113 9.24 0.49 -22.61
CA GLN A 113 8.37 -0.49 -23.28
C GLN A 113 8.52 -1.91 -22.69
N ALA A 114 9.75 -2.34 -22.40
CA ALA A 114 10.00 -3.64 -21.78
C ALA A 114 9.32 -3.81 -20.41
N THR A 115 9.16 -2.72 -19.64
CA THR A 115 8.42 -2.72 -18.38
C THR A 115 6.93 -2.94 -18.63
N LEU A 116 6.35 -2.20 -19.58
CA LEU A 116 4.95 -2.36 -19.96
C LEU A 116 4.66 -3.75 -20.51
N ASP A 117 5.54 -4.30 -21.35
CA ASP A 117 5.38 -5.65 -21.92
C ASP A 117 5.36 -6.72 -20.83
N ARG A 118 6.24 -6.61 -19.82
CA ARG A 118 6.25 -7.53 -18.68
C ARG A 118 4.97 -7.42 -17.85
N TRP A 119 4.50 -6.19 -17.57
CA TRP A 119 3.26 -6.00 -16.80
C TRP A 119 2.04 -6.50 -17.57
N MET A 120 1.96 -6.21 -18.88
CA MET A 120 0.90 -6.74 -19.75
C MET A 120 0.93 -8.27 -19.83
N ALA A 121 2.11 -8.89 -19.89
CA ALA A 121 2.24 -10.34 -19.84
C ALA A 121 1.77 -10.93 -18.50
N GLN A 122 2.06 -10.26 -17.38
CA GLN A 122 1.57 -10.67 -16.06
C GLN A 122 0.05 -10.60 -15.96
N ILE A 123 -0.57 -9.49 -16.38
CA ILE A 123 -2.04 -9.35 -16.30
C ILE A 123 -2.80 -10.23 -17.29
N ALA A 124 -2.11 -10.78 -18.29
CA ALA A 124 -2.65 -11.76 -19.21
C ALA A 124 -2.67 -13.19 -18.65
N GLN A 125 -2.01 -13.45 -17.51
CA GLN A 125 -2.00 -14.78 -16.90
C GLN A 125 -3.42 -15.19 -16.44
N PRO A 126 -3.84 -16.45 -16.65
CA PRO A 126 -5.20 -16.89 -16.34
C PRO A 126 -5.62 -16.63 -14.89
N GLU A 127 -4.72 -16.82 -13.93
CA GLU A 127 -4.96 -16.57 -12.51
C GLU A 127 -5.20 -15.09 -12.19
N TYR A 128 -4.47 -14.18 -12.86
CA TYR A 128 -4.69 -12.74 -12.71
C TYR A 128 -6.02 -12.32 -13.31
N VAL A 129 -6.36 -12.86 -14.49
CA VAL A 129 -7.65 -12.60 -15.13
C VAL A 129 -8.81 -13.11 -14.26
N ALA A 130 -8.67 -14.28 -13.66
CA ALA A 130 -9.67 -14.85 -12.75
C ALA A 130 -9.85 -14.03 -11.46
N ALA A 131 -8.82 -13.29 -11.05
CA ALA A 131 -8.83 -12.43 -9.87
C ALA A 131 -9.58 -11.09 -10.04
N ALA A 132 -10.23 -10.84 -11.18
CA ALA A 132 -10.98 -9.60 -11.43
C ALA A 132 -12.05 -9.29 -10.38
N HIS A 133 -12.61 -10.32 -9.73
CA HIS A 133 -13.59 -10.18 -8.65
C HIS A 133 -13.03 -9.52 -7.37
N LEU A 134 -11.70 -9.45 -7.22
CA LEU A 134 -11.04 -8.77 -6.11
C LEU A 134 -11.00 -7.24 -6.30
N HIS A 135 -11.28 -6.74 -7.51
CA HIS A 135 -11.25 -5.31 -7.77
C HIS A 135 -12.29 -4.55 -6.96
N GLY A 136 -11.87 -3.46 -6.32
CA GLY A 136 -12.75 -2.62 -5.51
C GLY A 136 -13.29 -3.32 -4.26
N GLY A 137 -12.69 -4.45 -3.89
CA GLY A 137 -13.01 -5.12 -2.64
C GLY A 137 -12.51 -4.30 -1.46
N TRP A 138 -13.43 -3.68 -0.72
CA TRP A 138 -13.13 -3.20 0.63
C TRP A 138 -13.02 -4.41 1.55
N ALA A 139 -11.84 -5.01 1.62
CA ALA A 139 -11.57 -6.02 2.62
C ALA A 139 -11.47 -5.34 3.98
N ILE A 140 -12.34 -5.73 4.91
CA ILE A 140 -12.27 -5.36 6.32
C ILE A 140 -11.64 -6.53 7.04
N THR A 141 -10.45 -6.32 7.60
CA THR A 141 -9.75 -7.29 8.45
C THR A 141 -9.34 -6.68 9.78
#